data_AF-A0A3B9T0V5-F1
#
_entry.id   AF-A0A3B9T0V5-F1
#
_cell.length_a   1.000
_cell.length_b   1.000
_cell.length_c   1.000
_cell.angle_alpha   90.00
_cell.angle_beta   90.00
_cell.angle_gamma   90.00
#
_symmetry.space_group_name_H-M   'P 1'
#
loop_
_entity.id
_entity.type
_entity.pdbx_description
1 polymer ?
#
loop_
_entity_poly.entity_id
_entity_poly.type
_entity_poly.pdbx_seq_one_letter_code
_entity_poly.pdbx_strand_id
1 'polypeptide(L)'
;MAKTEKPIRIRSGGYRVFHGTLCVIGTLLLLFCFSNTVSLRSYCRTNALSSSLRASRLSDAKIPFTGKTVTDYILSGYVTDSNVLPEDIETAVDEMNIPAFLADKIEMQMQLLHGDSNEPVQVTPEEISGELDRISEQLHASCRLIIEDSDRAQIDSALQKPLAFCNGISSAFGGTKAGRAFQRFGVSIFAYILEIVLFLLLLFRWRNIRKCTGKDSFGALKGMGLTLLIPSALSLLFVIIGGAGTWFVQDGVTGLYPFWKALRAPYWWTSVTVVSFSLFLLELCAFLRVRAKYKASAPAKEQKSPVMPSAPEVPAAKASEEQKYCISCGKSIPRAAKFCIYCGAGQQTASEQPDPIPQVRLEKEPEPTEPASDSNADSF
;
A
#
# COMPACT_ATOMS: atom_id res chain seq x y z
N MET A 1 -2.96 -5.03 43.44
CA MET A 1 -4.10 -5.38 42.56
C MET A 1 -3.59 -6.21 41.39
N ALA A 2 -3.93 -7.49 41.31
CA ALA A 2 -3.57 -8.32 40.16
C ALA A 2 -4.53 -8.02 38.99
N LYS A 3 -3.99 -7.74 37.80
CA LYS A 3 -4.79 -7.73 36.56
C LYS A 3 -5.13 -9.17 36.22
N THR A 4 -6.39 -9.56 36.36
CA THR A 4 -6.90 -10.81 35.81
C THR A 4 -6.83 -10.75 34.29
N GLU A 5 -5.89 -11.50 33.69
CA GLU A 5 -5.81 -11.62 32.24
C GLU A 5 -7.09 -12.30 31.72
N LYS A 6 -7.87 -11.59 30.90
CA LYS A 6 -9.05 -12.17 30.25
C LYS A 6 -8.58 -13.30 29.32
N PRO A 7 -9.14 -14.52 29.43
CA PRO A 7 -8.71 -15.64 28.61
C PRO A 7 -8.86 -15.33 27.12
N ILE A 8 -7.80 -15.62 26.35
CA ILE A 8 -7.76 -15.40 24.91
C ILE A 8 -8.78 -16.35 24.26
N ARG A 9 -9.90 -15.82 23.75
CA ARG A 9 -10.86 -16.59 22.96
C ARG A 9 -10.24 -16.95 21.59
N ILE A 10 -9.58 -18.10 21.55
CA ILE A 10 -9.07 -18.73 20.33
C ILE A 10 -10.28 -19.05 19.42
N ARG A 11 -10.32 -18.48 18.22
CA ARG A 11 -11.41 -18.74 17.24
C ARG A 11 -11.06 -19.91 16.33
N SER A 12 -12.08 -20.49 15.70
CA SER A 12 -11.99 -21.69 14.86
C SER A 12 -11.01 -21.57 13.68
N GLY A 13 -10.59 -22.71 13.12
CA GLY A 13 -9.76 -22.78 11.92
C GLY A 13 -10.32 -21.95 10.76
N GLY A 14 -11.60 -22.14 10.42
CA GLY A 14 -12.28 -21.42 9.34
C GLY A 14 -12.27 -19.90 9.51
N TYR A 15 -12.45 -19.38 10.73
CA TYR A 15 -12.37 -17.94 11.00
C TYR A 15 -10.99 -17.36 10.63
N ARG A 16 -9.91 -18.11 10.92
CA ARG A 16 -8.54 -17.69 10.61
C ARG A 16 -8.25 -17.69 9.11
N VAL A 17 -8.75 -18.70 8.39
CA VAL A 17 -8.61 -18.80 6.92
C VAL A 17 -9.39 -17.67 6.24
N PHE A 18 -10.68 -17.53 6.54
CA PHE A 18 -11.56 -16.51 5.94
C PHE A 18 -11.02 -15.07 6.12
N HIS A 19 -10.59 -14.72 7.34
CA HIS A 19 -10.01 -13.39 7.59
C HIS A 19 -8.63 -13.22 6.94
N GLY A 20 -7.84 -14.29 6.78
CA GLY A 20 -6.59 -14.28 6.03
C GLY A 20 -6.82 -14.00 4.55
N THR A 21 -7.73 -14.73 3.90
CA THR A 21 -8.12 -14.52 2.50
C THR A 21 -8.60 -13.10 2.24
N LEU A 22 -9.43 -12.54 3.13
CA LEU A 22 -9.89 -11.16 3.01
C LEU A 22 -8.78 -10.11 3.23
N CYS A 23 -7.71 -10.42 3.98
CA CYS A 23 -6.54 -9.55 4.01
C CYS A 23 -5.74 -9.63 2.70
N VAL A 24 -5.63 -10.81 2.07
CA VAL A 24 -4.99 -10.95 0.74
C VAL A 24 -5.77 -10.18 -0.33
N ILE A 25 -7.10 -10.30 -0.36
CA ILE A 25 -7.96 -9.56 -1.30
C ILE A 25 -7.89 -8.04 -1.04
N GLY A 26 -7.98 -7.60 0.21
CA GLY A 26 -7.85 -6.18 0.54
C GLY A 26 -6.48 -5.61 0.17
N THR A 27 -5.40 -6.40 0.32
CA THR A 27 -4.05 -6.00 -0.12
C THR A 27 -3.95 -5.94 -1.65
N LEU A 28 -4.56 -6.87 -2.40
CA LEU A 28 -4.65 -6.78 -3.87
C LEU A 28 -5.35 -5.48 -4.30
N LEU A 29 -6.49 -5.15 -3.69
CA LEU A 29 -7.22 -3.91 -3.99
C LEU A 29 -6.40 -2.67 -3.64
N LEU A 30 -5.74 -2.63 -2.46
CA LEU A 30 -4.87 -1.53 -2.08
C LEU A 30 -3.69 -1.35 -3.05
N LEU A 31 -3.04 -2.44 -3.47
CA LEU A 31 -1.95 -2.40 -4.45
C LEU A 31 -2.40 -1.95 -5.82
N PHE A 32 -3.61 -2.35 -6.24
CA PHE A 32 -4.22 -1.88 -7.48
C PHE A 32 -4.52 -0.38 -7.41
N CYS A 33 -5.18 0.11 -6.36
CA CYS A 33 -5.43 1.54 -6.16
C CYS A 33 -4.12 2.34 -6.16
N PHE A 34 -3.16 1.96 -5.32
CA PHE A 34 -1.86 2.62 -5.21
C PHE A 34 -1.10 2.66 -6.55
N SER A 35 -1.08 1.54 -7.29
CA SER A 35 -0.40 1.49 -8.58
C SER A 35 -1.10 2.34 -9.64
N ASN A 36 -2.44 2.43 -9.63
CA ASN A 36 -3.16 3.39 -10.48
C ASN A 36 -2.83 4.84 -10.10
N THR A 37 -2.81 5.19 -8.81
CA THR A 37 -2.47 6.54 -8.34
C THR A 37 -1.06 6.96 -8.75
N VAL A 38 -0.06 6.09 -8.53
CA VAL A 38 1.33 6.35 -8.93
C VAL A 38 1.44 6.45 -10.45
N SER A 39 0.73 5.60 -11.19
CA SER A 39 0.80 5.59 -12.66
C SER A 39 0.09 6.77 -13.31
N LEU A 40 -1.08 7.17 -12.80
CA LEU A 40 -1.79 8.38 -13.24
C LEU A 40 -0.96 9.63 -12.92
N ARG A 41 -0.32 9.69 -11.74
CA ARG A 41 0.61 10.78 -11.38
C ARG A 41 1.87 10.80 -12.27
N SER A 42 2.39 9.64 -12.65
CA SER A 42 3.50 9.52 -13.60
C SER A 42 3.09 9.98 -14.99
N TYR A 43 1.93 9.54 -15.46
CA TYR A 43 1.36 9.91 -16.75
C TYR A 43 1.11 11.42 -16.86
N CYS A 44 0.48 12.02 -15.84
CA CYS A 44 0.28 13.47 -15.76
C CYS A 44 1.59 14.29 -15.68
N ARG A 45 2.76 13.65 -15.52
CA ARG A 45 4.09 14.28 -15.59
C ARG A 45 4.80 14.08 -16.93
N THR A 46 4.23 13.32 -17.84
CA THR A 46 4.81 13.09 -19.18
C THR A 46 4.02 13.81 -20.25
N ASN A 47 4.68 14.36 -21.26
CA ASN A 47 4.04 14.91 -22.46
C ASN A 47 3.43 13.82 -23.37
N ALA A 48 3.19 12.59 -22.85
CA ALA A 48 2.72 11.46 -23.63
C ALA A 48 1.36 11.73 -24.31
N LEU A 49 0.46 12.48 -23.64
CA LEU A 49 -0.84 12.84 -24.21
C LEU A 49 -0.69 13.85 -25.36
N SER A 50 0.03 14.97 -25.14
CA SER A 50 0.24 15.98 -26.18
C SER A 50 1.08 15.44 -27.35
N SER A 51 2.10 14.63 -27.08
CA SER A 51 2.86 13.93 -28.13
C SER A 51 2.01 12.91 -28.90
N SER A 52 1.13 12.16 -28.24
CA SER A 52 0.23 11.22 -28.93
C SER A 52 -0.81 11.93 -29.79
N LEU A 53 -1.26 13.12 -29.38
CA LEU A 53 -2.24 13.91 -30.13
C LEU A 53 -1.58 14.64 -31.31
N ARG A 54 -0.38 15.20 -31.14
CA ARG A 54 0.44 15.72 -32.27
C ARG A 54 0.82 14.64 -33.29
N ALA A 55 0.83 13.37 -32.90
CA ALA A 55 1.07 12.23 -33.78
C ALA A 55 -0.21 11.60 -34.36
N SER A 56 -1.40 12.07 -33.98
CA SER A 56 -2.65 11.61 -34.56
C SER A 56 -3.05 12.46 -35.76
N ARG A 57 -3.43 11.79 -36.87
CA ARG A 57 -4.06 12.42 -38.03
C ARG A 57 -5.55 12.62 -37.76
N LEU A 58 -6.10 13.74 -38.23
CA LEU A 58 -7.52 14.05 -38.09
C LEU A 58 -8.34 13.32 -39.16
N SER A 59 -7.75 13.12 -40.34
CA SER A 59 -8.30 12.31 -41.44
C SER A 59 -8.71 10.90 -40.98
N ASP A 60 -7.81 10.21 -40.26
CA ASP A 60 -7.99 8.87 -39.70
C ASP A 60 -9.02 8.77 -38.55
N ALA A 61 -9.48 9.91 -38.00
CA ALA A 61 -10.37 9.90 -36.84
C ALA A 61 -11.73 9.28 -37.20
N LYS A 62 -12.24 8.37 -36.35
CA LYS A 62 -13.54 7.72 -36.59
C LYS A 62 -14.70 8.53 -36.02
N ILE A 63 -15.68 8.84 -36.86
CA ILE A 63 -16.88 9.54 -36.43
C ILE A 63 -17.81 8.56 -35.69
N PRO A 64 -18.26 8.88 -34.46
CA PRO A 64 -19.19 8.04 -33.72
C PRO A 64 -20.47 7.74 -34.52
N PHE A 65 -21.03 6.55 -34.33
CA PHE A 65 -22.29 6.08 -34.93
C PHE A 65 -22.30 5.90 -36.47
N THR A 66 -21.35 6.47 -37.22
CA THR A 66 -21.23 6.24 -38.68
C THR A 66 -20.27 5.10 -39.01
N GLY A 67 -19.24 4.89 -38.18
CA GLY A 67 -18.17 3.91 -38.41
C GLY A 67 -17.14 4.32 -39.47
N LYS A 68 -17.36 5.45 -40.15
CA LYS A 68 -16.50 6.05 -41.18
C LYS A 68 -15.35 6.86 -40.55
N THR A 69 -14.26 7.04 -41.28
CA THR A 69 -13.25 8.07 -40.98
C THR A 69 -13.82 9.47 -41.27
N VAL A 70 -13.13 10.53 -40.85
CA VAL A 70 -13.49 11.91 -41.22
C VAL A 70 -13.42 12.07 -42.74
N THR A 71 -12.37 11.57 -43.38
CA THR A 71 -12.20 11.55 -44.84
C THR A 71 -13.37 10.87 -45.54
N ASP A 72 -13.70 9.63 -45.17
CA ASP A 72 -14.80 8.85 -45.76
C ASP A 72 -16.14 9.58 -45.61
N TYR A 73 -16.36 10.23 -44.45
CA TYR A 73 -17.60 10.93 -44.15
C TYR A 73 -17.75 12.21 -44.98
N ILE A 74 -16.69 13.01 -45.12
CA ILE A 74 -16.65 14.19 -45.98
C ILE A 74 -16.86 13.78 -47.44
N LEU A 75 -16.08 12.83 -47.93
CA LEU A 75 -16.13 12.35 -49.31
C LEU A 75 -17.51 11.82 -49.70
N SER A 76 -18.16 11.05 -48.83
CA SER A 76 -19.46 10.43 -49.14
C SER A 76 -20.69 11.25 -48.75
N GLY A 77 -20.53 12.35 -48.00
CA GLY A 77 -21.62 13.19 -47.52
C GLY A 77 -21.68 14.58 -48.15
N TYR A 78 -20.54 15.14 -48.55
CA TYR A 78 -20.39 16.57 -48.85
C TYR A 78 -19.67 16.86 -50.17
N VAL A 79 -18.89 15.91 -50.69
CA VAL A 79 -18.17 16.06 -51.96
C VAL A 79 -18.98 15.41 -53.09
N THR A 80 -19.33 16.20 -54.11
CA THR A 80 -20.09 15.75 -55.29
C THR A 80 -19.26 15.68 -56.56
N ASP A 81 -18.07 16.29 -56.57
CA ASP A 81 -17.13 16.26 -57.69
C ASP A 81 -16.31 14.96 -57.66
N SER A 82 -16.46 14.12 -58.68
CA SER A 82 -15.74 12.84 -58.81
C SER A 82 -14.23 12.99 -59.06
N ASN A 83 -13.73 14.20 -59.30
CA ASN A 83 -12.31 14.48 -59.49
C ASN A 83 -11.56 14.74 -58.17
N VAL A 84 -12.26 14.96 -57.05
CA VAL A 84 -11.65 15.11 -55.73
C VAL A 84 -11.30 13.73 -55.20
N LEU A 85 -10.02 13.49 -54.92
CA LEU A 85 -9.53 12.22 -54.41
C LEU A 85 -9.61 12.16 -52.87
N PRO A 86 -9.69 10.97 -52.25
CA PRO A 86 -9.58 10.83 -50.80
C PRO A 86 -8.34 11.53 -50.23
N GLU A 87 -7.21 11.44 -50.92
CA GLU A 87 -5.92 12.01 -50.52
C GLU A 87 -5.94 13.55 -50.47
N ASP A 88 -6.74 14.21 -51.33
CA ASP A 88 -6.91 15.68 -51.31
C ASP A 88 -7.64 16.12 -50.03
N ILE A 89 -8.64 15.33 -49.62
CA ILE A 89 -9.41 15.53 -48.39
C ILE A 89 -8.55 15.21 -47.17
N GLU A 90 -7.79 14.11 -47.17
CA GLU A 90 -6.86 13.79 -46.08
C GLU A 90 -5.87 14.94 -45.83
N THR A 91 -5.29 15.47 -46.90
CA THR A 91 -4.29 16.56 -46.84
C THR A 91 -4.92 17.83 -46.24
N ALA A 92 -6.08 18.26 -46.75
CA ALA A 92 -6.76 19.45 -46.24
C ALA A 92 -7.26 19.30 -44.79
N VAL A 93 -7.68 18.09 -44.39
CA VAL A 93 -8.16 17.77 -43.03
C VAL A 93 -7.02 17.62 -42.02
N ASP A 94 -5.83 17.19 -42.43
CA ASP A 94 -4.68 17.14 -41.52
C ASP A 94 -4.00 18.52 -41.35
N GLU A 95 -4.05 19.39 -42.37
CA GLU A 95 -3.55 20.78 -42.29
C GLU A 95 -4.38 21.71 -41.39
N MET A 96 -5.59 21.29 -41.00
CA MET A 96 -6.38 21.96 -39.95
C MET A 96 -5.59 22.07 -38.64
N ASN A 97 -4.64 21.18 -38.40
CA ASN A 97 -3.74 21.16 -37.24
C ASN A 97 -4.44 21.16 -35.86
N ILE A 98 -5.75 20.88 -35.82
CA ILE A 98 -6.58 20.77 -34.61
C ILE A 98 -5.95 19.83 -33.56
N PRO A 99 -5.36 18.67 -33.92
CA PRO A 99 -4.68 17.82 -32.94
C PRO A 99 -3.49 18.53 -32.24
N ALA A 100 -2.76 19.41 -32.93
CA ALA A 100 -1.68 20.18 -32.32
C ALA A 100 -2.22 21.34 -31.46
N PHE A 101 -3.24 22.08 -31.92
CA PHE A 101 -3.91 23.11 -31.11
C PHE A 101 -4.42 22.53 -29.78
N LEU A 102 -5.11 21.38 -29.84
CA LEU A 102 -5.57 20.68 -28.63
C LEU A 102 -4.40 20.17 -27.77
N ALA A 103 -3.29 19.73 -28.39
CA ALA A 103 -2.10 19.31 -27.66
C ALA A 103 -1.44 20.47 -26.90
N ASP A 104 -1.42 21.67 -27.47
CA ASP A 104 -0.90 22.88 -26.84
C ASP A 104 -1.78 23.33 -25.67
N LYS A 105 -3.11 23.30 -25.82
CA LYS A 105 -4.08 23.53 -24.73
C LYS A 105 -3.91 22.51 -23.60
N ILE A 106 -3.70 21.24 -23.92
CA ILE A 106 -3.38 20.18 -22.95
C ILE A 106 -2.04 20.48 -22.24
N GLU A 107 -1.01 20.87 -22.98
CA GLU A 107 0.32 21.13 -22.42
C GLU A 107 0.31 22.33 -21.45
N MET A 108 -0.41 23.41 -21.77
CA MET A 108 -0.65 24.51 -20.81
C MET A 108 -1.41 24.05 -19.56
N GLN A 109 -2.36 23.11 -19.70
CA GLN A 109 -3.09 22.56 -18.55
C GLN A 109 -2.18 21.66 -17.70
N MET A 110 -1.20 20.99 -18.31
CA MET A 110 -0.16 20.23 -17.61
C MET A 110 0.83 21.16 -16.87
N GLN A 111 1.21 22.30 -17.46
CA GLN A 111 2.01 23.33 -16.77
C GLN A 111 1.30 23.90 -15.53
N LEU A 112 -0.02 24.13 -15.59
CA LEU A 112 -0.83 24.52 -14.42
C LEU A 112 -0.82 23.43 -13.32
N LEU A 113 -0.94 22.16 -13.73
CA LEU A 113 -0.88 20.99 -12.84
C LEU A 113 0.51 20.76 -12.21
N HIS A 114 1.59 21.09 -12.92
CA HIS A 114 2.97 20.98 -12.42
C HIS A 114 3.33 22.16 -11.52
N GLY A 115 2.71 23.31 -11.79
CA GLY A 115 2.86 24.55 -11.03
C GLY A 115 3.70 25.61 -11.72
N ASP A 116 4.10 25.36 -12.96
CA ASP A 116 4.87 26.27 -13.82
C ASP A 116 3.99 27.44 -14.31
N SER A 117 2.67 27.23 -14.41
CA SER A 117 1.67 28.28 -14.60
C SER A 117 0.71 28.43 -13.41
N ASN A 118 0.06 29.58 -13.33
CA ASN A 118 -1.05 29.87 -12.43
C ASN A 118 -2.33 30.29 -13.17
N GLU A 119 -2.30 30.37 -14.50
CA GLU A 119 -3.42 30.80 -15.32
C GLU A 119 -4.29 29.59 -15.71
N PRO A 120 -5.62 29.65 -15.49
CA PRO A 120 -6.52 28.58 -15.91
C PRO A 120 -6.62 28.56 -17.44
N VAL A 121 -6.32 27.42 -18.06
CA VAL A 121 -6.47 27.27 -19.52
C VAL A 121 -7.94 27.39 -19.88
N GLN A 122 -8.24 28.23 -20.86
CA GLN A 122 -9.55 28.29 -21.49
C GLN A 122 -9.41 27.97 -22.98
N VAL A 123 -10.47 27.38 -23.53
CA VAL A 123 -10.65 27.17 -24.97
C VAL A 123 -11.95 27.87 -25.33
N THR A 124 -11.93 28.77 -26.31
CA THR A 124 -13.15 29.47 -26.75
C THR A 124 -13.62 28.91 -28.10
N PRO A 125 -14.91 29.03 -28.46
CA PRO A 125 -15.39 28.63 -29.79
C PRO A 125 -14.62 29.33 -30.91
N GLU A 126 -14.33 30.62 -30.73
CA GLU A 126 -13.66 31.50 -31.71
C GLU A 126 -12.23 31.07 -32.01
N GLU A 127 -11.53 30.41 -31.07
CA GLU A 127 -10.22 29.82 -31.34
C GLU A 127 -10.32 28.60 -32.28
N ILE A 128 -11.42 27.84 -32.21
CA ILE A 128 -11.64 26.65 -33.03
C ILE A 128 -12.20 27.02 -34.39
N SER A 129 -13.14 27.97 -34.47
CA SER A 129 -13.59 28.53 -35.75
C SER A 129 -12.49 29.37 -36.43
N GLY A 130 -11.58 30.00 -35.67
CA GLY A 130 -10.38 30.65 -36.23
C GLY A 130 -9.41 29.68 -36.93
N GLU A 131 -9.18 28.48 -36.38
CA GLU A 131 -8.42 27.43 -37.10
C GLU A 131 -9.16 26.91 -38.34
N LEU A 132 -10.50 26.92 -38.33
CA LEU A 132 -11.34 26.55 -39.47
C LEU A 132 -11.31 27.60 -40.60
N ASP A 133 -11.24 28.89 -40.24
CA ASP A 133 -11.12 29.98 -41.21
C ASP A 133 -9.71 30.04 -41.83
N ARG A 134 -8.65 29.76 -41.05
CA ARG A 134 -7.24 29.73 -41.51
C ARG A 134 -7.00 28.83 -42.73
N ILE A 135 -7.84 27.82 -42.89
CA ILE A 135 -7.76 26.76 -43.91
C ILE A 135 -8.93 26.80 -44.91
N SER A 136 -9.90 27.69 -44.73
CA SER A 136 -11.14 27.67 -45.52
C SER A 136 -10.85 27.86 -47.02
N GLU A 137 -9.85 28.66 -47.37
CA GLU A 137 -9.39 28.82 -48.75
C GLU A 137 -8.84 27.51 -49.34
N GLN A 138 -8.18 26.68 -48.52
CA GLN A 138 -7.56 25.42 -48.93
C GLN A 138 -8.57 24.27 -49.01
N LEU A 139 -9.51 24.18 -48.08
CA LEU A 139 -10.66 23.27 -48.17
C LEU A 139 -11.48 23.56 -49.44
N HIS A 140 -11.64 24.84 -49.80
CA HIS A 140 -12.29 25.23 -51.05
C HIS A 140 -11.42 24.94 -52.30
N ALA A 141 -10.11 25.17 -52.22
CA ALA A 141 -9.19 24.93 -53.35
C ALA A 141 -9.02 23.44 -53.68
N SER A 142 -8.80 22.60 -52.68
CA SER A 142 -8.53 21.16 -52.84
C SER A 142 -9.80 20.31 -52.91
N CYS A 143 -10.81 20.62 -52.09
CA CYS A 143 -11.99 19.75 -51.92
C CYS A 143 -13.30 20.35 -52.44
N ARG A 144 -13.28 21.59 -52.95
CA ARG A 144 -14.48 22.39 -53.30
C ARG A 144 -15.47 22.58 -52.15
N LEU A 145 -15.04 22.39 -50.91
CA LEU A 145 -15.85 22.59 -49.72
C LEU A 145 -15.99 24.08 -49.44
N ILE A 146 -17.23 24.54 -49.31
CA ILE A 146 -17.56 25.89 -48.87
C ILE A 146 -18.04 25.77 -47.42
N ILE A 147 -17.46 26.58 -46.54
CA ILE A 147 -17.89 26.68 -45.14
C ILE A 147 -18.74 27.93 -45.03
N GLU A 148 -20.05 27.75 -44.84
CA GLU A 148 -20.98 28.85 -44.70
C GLU A 148 -20.93 29.45 -43.28
N ASP A 149 -21.40 30.70 -43.14
CA ASP A 149 -21.58 31.32 -41.83
C ASP A 149 -22.64 30.60 -40.98
N SER A 150 -23.54 29.87 -41.64
CA SER A 150 -24.51 28.96 -41.03
C SER A 150 -23.80 27.78 -40.33
N ASP A 151 -22.81 27.17 -40.99
CA ASP A 151 -21.97 26.10 -40.43
C ASP A 151 -21.14 26.60 -39.25
N ARG A 152 -20.50 27.77 -39.39
CA ARG A 152 -19.74 28.43 -38.30
C ARG A 152 -20.61 28.61 -37.05
N ALA A 153 -21.78 29.22 -37.22
CA ALA A 153 -22.72 29.45 -36.13
C ALA A 153 -23.23 28.14 -35.48
N GLN A 154 -23.36 27.07 -36.26
CA GLN A 154 -23.71 25.74 -35.75
C GLN A 154 -22.57 25.13 -34.94
N ILE A 155 -21.32 25.25 -35.40
CA ILE A 155 -20.11 24.79 -34.69
C ILE A 155 -19.96 25.53 -33.37
N ASP A 156 -20.04 26.86 -33.37
CA ASP A 156 -19.92 27.66 -32.13
C ASP A 156 -21.01 27.29 -31.12
N SER A 157 -22.26 27.17 -31.57
CA SER A 157 -23.41 26.75 -30.75
C SER A 157 -23.24 25.33 -30.17
N ALA A 158 -22.71 24.40 -30.97
CA ALA A 158 -22.42 23.03 -30.52
C ALA A 158 -21.27 22.98 -29.49
N LEU A 159 -20.24 23.80 -29.67
CA LEU A 159 -19.07 23.87 -28.79
C LEU A 159 -19.31 24.65 -27.49
N GLN A 160 -20.22 25.62 -27.46
CA GLN A 160 -20.52 26.44 -26.28
C GLN A 160 -20.75 25.61 -25.00
N LYS A 161 -21.57 24.56 -25.05
CA LYS A 161 -21.88 23.74 -23.86
C LYS A 161 -20.69 22.89 -23.38
N PRO A 162 -20.02 22.08 -24.24
CA PRO A 162 -18.78 21.39 -23.87
C PRO A 162 -17.69 22.32 -23.34
N LEU A 163 -17.44 23.45 -24.03
CA LEU A 163 -16.39 24.39 -23.63
C LEU A 163 -16.74 25.12 -22.35
N ALA A 164 -17.98 25.55 -22.13
CA ALA A 164 -18.41 26.14 -20.86
C ALA A 164 -18.24 25.17 -19.67
N PHE A 165 -18.47 23.87 -19.87
CA PHE A 165 -18.19 22.85 -18.86
C PHE A 165 -16.69 22.71 -18.59
N CYS A 166 -15.87 22.57 -19.64
CA CYS A 166 -14.41 22.45 -19.51
C CYS A 166 -13.77 23.70 -18.89
N ASN A 167 -14.13 24.89 -19.36
CA ASN A 167 -13.66 26.18 -18.83
C ASN A 167 -14.22 26.42 -17.41
N GLY A 168 -15.43 25.95 -17.09
CA GLY A 168 -16.00 25.97 -15.75
C GLY A 168 -15.19 25.13 -14.76
N ILE A 169 -14.77 23.92 -15.14
CA ILE A 169 -13.86 23.09 -14.36
C ILE A 169 -12.48 23.77 -14.24
N SER A 170 -11.91 24.22 -15.37
CA SER A 170 -10.59 24.87 -15.39
C SER A 170 -10.55 26.12 -14.51
N SER A 171 -11.59 26.96 -14.52
CA SER A 171 -11.68 28.17 -13.70
C SER A 171 -12.00 27.87 -12.23
N ALA A 172 -12.91 26.94 -11.91
CA ALA A 172 -13.23 26.57 -10.53
C ALA A 172 -11.99 25.99 -9.81
N PHE A 173 -11.23 25.15 -10.50
CA PHE A 173 -10.04 24.51 -9.95
C PHE A 173 -8.74 25.29 -10.20
N GLY A 174 -8.65 26.14 -11.22
CA GLY A 174 -7.44 26.91 -11.56
C GLY A 174 -7.46 28.36 -11.08
N GLY A 175 -8.63 28.98 -10.89
CA GLY A 175 -8.75 30.40 -10.54
C GLY A 175 -8.34 30.73 -9.10
N THR A 176 -8.57 29.83 -8.14
CA THR A 176 -8.29 30.08 -6.72
C THR A 176 -6.96 29.43 -6.26
N LYS A 177 -6.29 30.01 -5.26
CA LYS A 177 -5.07 29.40 -4.66
C LYS A 177 -5.35 28.00 -4.09
N ALA A 178 -6.51 27.83 -3.44
CA ALA A 178 -6.94 26.54 -2.90
C ALA A 178 -7.25 25.53 -4.02
N GLY A 179 -7.90 25.98 -5.10
CA GLY A 179 -8.10 25.20 -6.31
C GLY A 179 -6.78 24.75 -6.93
N ARG A 180 -5.82 25.65 -7.18
CA ARG A 180 -4.52 25.30 -7.79
C ARG A 180 -3.73 24.33 -6.92
N ALA A 181 -3.75 24.51 -5.60
CA ALA A 181 -3.24 23.51 -4.68
C ALA A 181 -3.97 22.17 -4.87
N PHE A 182 -5.31 22.20 -4.89
CA PHE A 182 -6.12 21.01 -5.13
C PHE A 182 -5.81 20.35 -6.48
N GLN A 183 -5.56 21.07 -7.58
CA GLN A 183 -5.14 20.49 -8.87
C GLN A 183 -3.77 19.82 -8.78
N ARG A 184 -2.78 20.50 -8.19
CA ARG A 184 -1.41 19.99 -7.98
C ARG A 184 -1.39 18.72 -7.08
N PHE A 185 -2.39 18.52 -6.22
CA PHE A 185 -2.62 17.29 -5.46
C PHE A 185 -3.68 16.34 -6.07
N GLY A 186 -4.48 16.82 -7.02
CA GLY A 186 -5.88 16.41 -7.22
C GLY A 186 -6.07 15.14 -8.03
N VAL A 187 -5.08 14.83 -8.86
CA VAL A 187 -4.91 13.53 -9.53
C VAL A 187 -4.84 12.37 -8.50
N SER A 188 -4.61 12.68 -7.22
CA SER A 188 -4.33 11.68 -6.20
C SER A 188 -5.00 11.87 -4.83
N ILE A 189 -5.59 13.01 -4.46
CA ILE A 189 -6.05 13.23 -3.07
C ILE A 189 -7.15 12.26 -2.63
N PHE A 190 -8.18 12.03 -3.45
CA PHE A 190 -9.22 11.04 -3.16
C PHE A 190 -8.69 9.61 -3.18
N ALA A 191 -7.72 9.32 -4.06
CA ALA A 191 -7.08 8.02 -4.14
C ALA A 191 -6.20 7.74 -2.90
N TYR A 192 -5.42 8.72 -2.43
CA TYR A 192 -4.68 8.65 -1.17
C TYR A 192 -5.61 8.50 0.04
N ILE A 193 -6.76 9.20 0.09
CA ILE A 193 -7.75 9.01 1.16
C ILE A 193 -8.29 7.57 1.12
N LEU A 194 -8.65 7.06 -0.06
CA LEU A 194 -9.11 5.67 -0.24
C LEU A 194 -8.03 4.65 0.16
N GLU A 195 -6.78 4.85 -0.25
CA GLU A 195 -5.63 4.01 0.11
C GLU A 195 -5.37 4.02 1.62
N ILE A 196 -5.41 5.19 2.28
CA ILE A 196 -5.26 5.31 3.73
C ILE A 196 -6.40 4.57 4.44
N VAL A 197 -7.65 4.72 3.99
CA VAL A 197 -8.81 4.00 4.54
C VAL A 197 -8.66 2.50 4.36
N LEU A 198 -8.31 2.01 3.16
CA LEU A 198 -8.07 0.60 2.88
C LEU A 198 -6.91 0.04 3.72
N PHE A 199 -5.82 0.79 3.88
CA PHE A 199 -4.68 0.41 4.71
C PHE A 199 -5.05 0.35 6.20
N LEU A 200 -5.81 1.31 6.72
CA LEU A 200 -6.31 1.29 8.10
C LEU A 200 -7.30 0.13 8.33
N LEU A 201 -8.16 -0.18 7.38
CA LEU A 201 -9.05 -1.34 7.42
C LEU A 201 -8.26 -2.67 7.42
N LEU A 202 -7.21 -2.77 6.61
CA LEU A 202 -6.28 -3.91 6.62
C LEU A 202 -5.56 -4.03 7.97
N LEU A 203 -4.98 -2.95 8.51
CA LEU A 203 -4.33 -2.95 9.82
C LEU A 203 -5.30 -3.32 10.96
N PHE A 204 -6.54 -2.82 10.93
CA PHE A 204 -7.58 -3.17 11.89
C PHE A 204 -7.95 -4.66 11.78
N ARG A 205 -8.16 -5.18 10.57
CA ARG A 205 -8.47 -6.59 10.34
C ARG A 205 -7.29 -7.49 10.75
N TRP A 206 -6.06 -7.06 10.48
CA TRP A 206 -4.82 -7.71 10.90
C TRP A 206 -4.68 -7.78 12.42
N ARG A 207 -4.95 -6.68 13.12
CA ARG A 207 -4.97 -6.59 14.59
C ARG A 207 -5.98 -7.58 15.19
N ASN A 208 -7.15 -7.75 14.56
CA ASN A 208 -8.17 -8.69 15.00
C ASN A 208 -7.74 -10.15 14.77
N ILE A 209 -7.14 -10.47 13.61
CA ILE A 209 -6.54 -11.80 13.36
C ILE A 209 -5.47 -12.12 14.41
N ARG A 210 -4.57 -11.17 14.71
CA ARG A 210 -3.52 -11.35 15.73
C ARG A 210 -4.13 -11.66 17.11
N LYS A 211 -5.12 -10.86 17.56
CA LYS A 211 -5.82 -11.08 18.83
C LYS A 211 -6.49 -12.46 18.90
N CYS A 212 -7.13 -12.92 17.82
CA CYS A 212 -7.83 -14.20 17.79
C CYS A 212 -6.93 -15.43 17.56
N THR A 213 -5.66 -15.25 17.15
CA THR A 213 -4.74 -16.35 16.86
C THR A 213 -3.80 -16.69 18.01
N GLY A 214 -3.70 -15.84 19.05
CA GLY A 214 -2.76 -16.02 20.17
C GLY A 214 -1.28 -16.05 19.74
N LYS A 215 -0.97 -15.64 18.51
CA LYS A 215 0.38 -15.75 17.94
C LYS A 215 1.30 -14.65 18.47
N ASP A 216 2.49 -15.08 18.88
CA ASP A 216 3.64 -14.22 19.18
C ASP A 216 3.91 -13.20 18.06
N SER A 217 4.65 -12.15 18.39
CA SER A 217 5.09 -11.13 17.43
C SER A 217 5.74 -11.72 16.17
N PHE A 218 6.47 -12.84 16.28
CA PHE A 218 7.04 -13.55 15.12
C PHE A 218 5.98 -14.22 14.22
N GLY A 219 4.90 -14.74 14.80
CA GLY A 219 3.79 -15.30 14.03
C GLY A 219 3.02 -14.22 13.28
N ALA A 220 2.90 -13.02 13.87
CA ALA A 220 2.31 -11.86 13.24
C ALA A 220 3.18 -11.31 12.09
N LEU A 221 4.51 -11.19 12.29
CA LEU A 221 5.43 -10.69 11.26
C LEU A 221 5.51 -11.62 10.04
N LYS A 222 5.64 -12.95 10.27
CA LYS A 222 5.57 -13.95 9.17
C LYS A 222 4.24 -13.87 8.41
N GLY A 223 3.13 -13.73 9.14
CA GLY A 223 1.81 -13.60 8.52
C GLY A 223 1.73 -12.39 7.60
N MET A 224 2.19 -11.22 8.08
CA MET A 224 2.10 -9.95 7.36
C MET A 224 2.94 -9.98 6.08
N GLY A 225 4.18 -10.49 6.18
CA GLY A 225 5.05 -10.71 5.03
C GLY A 225 4.41 -11.63 3.98
N LEU A 226 3.78 -12.74 4.38
CA LEU A 226 3.08 -13.63 3.44
C LEU A 226 1.85 -12.96 2.77
N THR A 227 1.05 -12.20 3.52
CA THR A 227 -0.13 -11.52 2.96
C THR A 227 0.19 -10.32 2.07
N LEU A 228 1.42 -9.79 2.14
CA LEU A 228 1.94 -8.80 1.19
C LEU A 228 2.64 -9.49 0.01
N LEU A 229 3.39 -10.57 0.25
CA LEU A 229 4.16 -11.28 -0.79
C LEU A 229 3.25 -11.91 -1.86
N ILE A 230 2.15 -12.57 -1.47
CA ILE A 230 1.28 -13.26 -2.45
C ILE A 230 0.64 -12.25 -3.43
N PRO A 231 -0.03 -11.17 -2.99
CA PRO A 231 -0.52 -10.10 -3.88
C PRO A 231 0.57 -9.44 -4.73
N SER A 232 1.73 -9.13 -4.14
CA SER A 232 2.78 -8.38 -4.84
C SER A 232 3.53 -9.24 -5.86
N ALA A 233 3.73 -10.53 -5.60
CA ALA A 233 4.27 -11.48 -6.56
C ALA A 233 3.31 -11.70 -7.75
N LEU A 234 1.99 -11.81 -7.49
CA LEU A 234 0.98 -11.87 -8.55
C LEU A 234 0.97 -10.58 -9.40
N SER A 235 0.99 -9.41 -8.77
CA SER A 235 1.08 -8.10 -9.45
C SER A 235 2.34 -8.02 -10.32
N LEU A 236 3.50 -8.41 -9.78
CA LEU A 236 4.76 -8.42 -10.52
C LEU A 236 4.70 -9.37 -11.73
N LEU A 237 4.10 -10.55 -11.57
CA LEU A 237 3.90 -11.49 -12.66
C LEU A 237 3.01 -10.90 -13.77
N PHE A 238 1.90 -10.23 -13.42
CA PHE A 238 1.07 -9.51 -14.41
C PHE A 238 1.84 -8.40 -15.12
N VAL A 239 2.69 -7.64 -14.42
CA VAL A 239 3.53 -6.59 -15.03
C VAL A 239 4.58 -7.20 -15.98
N ILE A 240 5.16 -8.36 -15.64
CA ILE A 240 6.10 -9.07 -16.52
C ILE A 240 5.39 -9.62 -17.77
N ILE A 241 4.23 -10.29 -17.60
CA ILE A 241 3.45 -10.86 -18.71
C ILE A 241 2.91 -9.75 -19.63
N GLY A 242 2.29 -8.71 -19.07
CA GLY A 242 1.81 -7.56 -19.85
C GLY A 242 2.96 -6.77 -20.48
N GLY A 243 4.09 -6.66 -19.78
CA GLY A 243 5.34 -6.09 -20.30
C GLY A 243 5.82 -6.82 -21.55
N ALA A 244 5.96 -8.15 -21.47
CA ALA A 244 6.31 -8.99 -22.62
C ALA A 244 5.25 -8.91 -23.73
N GLY A 245 3.95 -8.96 -23.39
CA GLY A 245 2.86 -8.87 -24.37
C GLY A 245 2.96 -7.66 -25.29
N THR A 246 3.27 -6.48 -24.75
CA THR A 246 3.45 -5.27 -25.59
C THR A 246 4.67 -5.29 -26.53
N TRP A 247 5.64 -6.19 -26.35
CA TRP A 247 6.72 -6.39 -27.33
C TRP A 247 6.24 -7.20 -28.54
N PHE A 248 5.09 -7.88 -28.43
CA PHE A 248 4.46 -8.68 -29.49
C PHE A 248 3.23 -8.01 -30.09
N VAL A 249 2.72 -6.93 -29.48
CA VAL A 249 1.69 -6.07 -30.12
C VAL A 249 2.41 -5.22 -31.17
N GLN A 250 2.23 -5.56 -32.44
CA GLN A 250 2.66 -4.72 -33.57
C GLN A 250 2.01 -3.33 -33.47
N ASP A 251 2.69 -2.30 -33.97
CA ASP A 251 2.35 -0.86 -33.84
C ASP A 251 1.02 -0.42 -34.49
N GLY A 252 0.18 -1.35 -34.96
CA GLY A 252 -1.07 -1.09 -35.67
C GLY A 252 -2.21 -0.44 -34.85
N VAL A 253 -1.95 -0.04 -33.60
CA VAL A 253 -2.83 0.86 -32.84
C VAL A 253 -2.04 2.11 -32.45
N THR A 254 -2.04 3.07 -33.38
CA THR A 254 -1.39 4.38 -33.24
C THR A 254 -1.79 5.08 -31.94
N GLY A 255 -0.82 5.70 -31.27
CA GLY A 255 -1.01 6.46 -30.03
C GLY A 255 -0.99 5.67 -28.71
N LEU A 256 -1.19 4.35 -28.71
CA LEU A 256 -1.22 3.57 -27.45
C LEU A 256 0.16 3.17 -26.91
N TYR A 257 1.20 3.10 -27.74
CA TYR A 257 2.55 2.74 -27.31
C TYR A 257 3.18 3.73 -26.29
N PRO A 258 3.14 5.07 -26.48
CA PRO A 258 3.63 6.03 -25.49
C PRO A 258 2.92 5.92 -24.13
N PHE A 259 1.60 5.70 -24.16
CA PHE A 259 0.78 5.49 -22.97
C PHE A 259 1.22 4.25 -22.19
N TRP A 260 1.32 3.08 -22.85
CA TRP A 260 1.79 1.85 -22.20
C TRP A 260 3.22 1.95 -21.66
N LYS A 261 4.11 2.67 -22.36
CA LYS A 261 5.48 2.94 -21.92
C LYS A 261 5.51 3.82 -20.65
N ALA A 262 4.70 4.86 -20.59
CA ALA A 262 4.58 5.74 -19.42
C ALA A 262 4.00 5.02 -18.19
N LEU A 263 3.09 4.06 -18.37
CA LEU A 263 2.50 3.27 -17.28
C LEU A 263 3.39 2.10 -16.81
N ARG A 264 4.25 1.53 -17.66
CA ARG A 264 5.06 0.35 -17.28
C ARG A 264 6.00 0.61 -16.09
N ALA A 265 6.77 1.70 -16.16
CA ALA A 265 7.78 2.02 -15.16
C ALA A 265 7.21 2.14 -13.73
N PRO A 266 6.12 2.92 -13.48
CA PRO A 266 5.53 3.00 -12.15
C PRO A 266 4.97 1.66 -11.65
N TYR A 267 4.23 0.90 -12.48
CA TYR A 267 3.71 -0.43 -12.10
C TYR A 267 4.81 -1.44 -11.75
N TRP A 268 5.93 -1.42 -12.48
CA TRP A 268 7.09 -2.26 -12.16
C TRP A 268 7.73 -1.84 -10.84
N TRP A 269 7.96 -0.54 -10.64
CA TRP A 269 8.55 -0.01 -9.41
C TRP A 269 7.71 -0.29 -8.16
N THR A 270 6.39 -0.11 -8.23
CA THR A 270 5.49 -0.44 -7.09
C THR A 270 5.51 -1.93 -6.79
N SER A 271 5.40 -2.78 -7.81
CA SER A 271 5.41 -4.24 -7.64
C SER A 271 6.73 -4.74 -7.02
N VAL A 272 7.89 -4.30 -7.54
CA VAL A 272 9.22 -4.66 -7.01
C VAL A 272 9.38 -4.17 -5.57
N THR A 273 9.07 -2.91 -5.28
CA THR A 273 9.22 -2.32 -3.94
C THR A 273 8.43 -3.11 -2.89
N VAL A 274 7.19 -3.51 -3.20
CA VAL A 274 6.34 -4.27 -2.28
C VAL A 274 6.81 -5.71 -2.12
N VAL A 275 7.28 -6.37 -3.19
CA VAL A 275 7.91 -7.70 -3.08
C VAL A 275 9.14 -7.63 -2.17
N SER A 276 10.06 -6.69 -2.41
CA SER A 276 11.26 -6.50 -1.58
C SER A 276 10.93 -6.21 -0.11
N PHE A 277 9.94 -5.35 0.17
CA PHE A 277 9.49 -5.10 1.53
C PHE A 277 8.86 -6.35 2.17
N SER A 278 8.11 -7.15 1.41
CA SER A 278 7.52 -8.41 1.88
C SER A 278 8.60 -9.44 2.26
N LEU A 279 9.64 -9.57 1.44
CA LEU A 279 10.80 -10.43 1.71
C LEU A 279 11.56 -9.95 2.95
N PHE A 280 11.82 -8.64 3.07
CA PHE A 280 12.45 -8.04 4.25
C PHE A 280 11.69 -8.35 5.55
N LEU A 281 10.35 -8.31 5.55
CA LEU A 281 9.55 -8.70 6.73
C LEU A 281 9.70 -10.19 7.08
N LEU A 282 9.86 -11.07 6.08
CA LEU A 282 10.08 -12.50 6.28
C LEU A 282 11.50 -12.79 6.80
N GLU A 283 12.52 -12.12 6.26
CA GLU A 283 13.91 -12.20 6.71
C GLU A 283 14.07 -11.66 8.13
N LEU A 284 13.50 -10.49 8.43
CA LEU A 284 13.46 -9.93 9.78
C LEU A 284 12.78 -10.90 10.75
N CYS A 285 11.72 -11.58 10.33
CA CYS A 285 11.10 -12.63 11.14
C CYS A 285 12.01 -13.84 11.36
N ALA A 286 12.82 -14.24 10.37
CA ALA A 286 13.79 -15.34 10.51
C ALA A 286 14.94 -14.92 11.45
N PHE A 287 15.54 -13.76 11.21
CA PHE A 287 16.62 -13.19 12.04
C PHE A 287 16.22 -13.05 13.51
N LEU A 288 15.04 -12.48 13.79
CA LEU A 288 14.59 -12.31 15.17
C LEU A 288 14.29 -13.66 15.87
N ARG A 289 13.83 -14.69 15.14
CA ARG A 289 13.72 -16.06 15.68
C ARG A 289 15.08 -16.67 16.00
N VAL A 290 16.07 -16.52 15.12
CA VAL A 290 17.45 -16.99 15.38
C VAL A 290 18.02 -16.27 16.61
N ARG A 291 17.86 -14.94 16.70
CA ARG A 291 18.32 -14.15 17.86
C ARG A 291 17.59 -14.54 19.16
N ALA A 292 16.30 -14.85 19.11
CA ALA A 292 15.55 -15.34 20.26
C ALA A 292 16.03 -16.72 20.72
N LYS A 293 16.24 -17.66 19.79
CA LYS A 293 16.85 -18.97 20.08
C LYS A 293 18.25 -18.81 20.68
N TYR A 294 19.11 -18.00 20.08
CA TYR A 294 20.47 -17.76 20.59
C TYR A 294 20.49 -17.15 22.00
N LYS A 295 19.55 -16.25 22.32
CA LYS A 295 19.39 -15.74 23.70
C LYS A 295 18.93 -16.81 24.68
N ALA A 296 18.08 -17.74 24.26
CA ALA A 296 17.60 -18.84 25.09
C ALA A 296 18.65 -19.97 25.25
N SER A 297 19.52 -20.16 24.27
CA SER A 297 20.61 -21.16 24.28
C SER A 297 21.97 -20.58 24.67
N ALA A 298 22.08 -19.28 24.92
CA ALA A 298 23.31 -18.69 25.43
C ALA A 298 23.55 -19.29 26.82
N PRO A 299 24.67 -19.99 27.07
CA PRO A 299 24.98 -20.42 28.43
C PRO A 299 24.98 -19.18 29.30
N ALA A 300 24.27 -19.25 30.44
CA ALA A 300 24.31 -18.19 31.43
C ALA A 300 25.79 -17.88 31.67
N LYS A 301 26.22 -16.65 31.33
CA LYS A 301 27.62 -16.27 31.46
C LYS A 301 27.97 -16.47 32.92
N GLU A 302 28.70 -17.55 33.18
CA GLU A 302 29.27 -17.85 34.48
C GLU A 302 30.03 -16.59 34.87
N GLN A 303 29.52 -15.91 35.89
CA GLN A 303 29.91 -14.55 36.23
C GLN A 303 31.28 -14.65 36.90
N LYS A 304 32.30 -14.83 36.06
CA LYS A 304 33.68 -15.05 36.45
C LYS A 304 34.14 -13.78 37.15
N SER A 305 34.03 -13.81 38.47
CA SER A 305 34.46 -12.75 39.37
C SER A 305 35.89 -12.36 39.00
N PRO A 306 36.24 -11.07 38.97
CA PRO A 306 37.54 -10.64 38.46
C PRO A 306 38.67 -11.28 39.28
N VAL A 307 39.44 -12.14 38.62
CA VAL A 307 40.60 -12.79 39.20
C VAL A 307 41.69 -11.74 39.36
N MET A 308 41.93 -11.30 40.60
CA MET A 308 43.19 -10.64 40.95
C MET A 308 44.35 -11.64 40.84
N PRO A 309 45.57 -11.18 40.49
CA PRO A 309 46.72 -12.06 40.36
C PRO A 309 47.17 -12.67 41.70
N SER A 310 47.78 -13.84 41.59
CA SER A 310 48.08 -14.84 42.61
C SER A 310 49.09 -14.47 43.70
N ALA A 311 48.86 -14.98 44.91
CA ALA A 311 49.84 -15.43 45.90
C ALA A 311 49.24 -16.69 46.63
N PRO A 312 50.05 -17.59 47.24
CA PRO A 312 49.96 -19.03 46.94
C PRO A 312 48.96 -19.89 47.75
N GLU A 313 48.93 -21.17 47.37
CA GLU A 313 47.90 -22.23 47.53
C GLU A 313 47.72 -22.85 48.94
N VAL A 314 46.91 -23.94 49.01
CA VAL A 314 46.67 -24.96 50.08
C VAL A 314 45.20 -24.93 50.61
N PRO A 315 44.48 -26.08 50.78
CA PRO A 315 43.35 -26.34 49.88
C PRO A 315 41.98 -26.66 50.52
N ALA A 316 40.96 -26.67 49.65
CA ALA A 316 39.72 -27.47 49.65
C ALA A 316 38.95 -27.76 50.97
N ALA A 317 37.71 -27.25 51.06
CA ALA A 317 36.53 -28.03 51.46
C ALA A 317 35.21 -27.32 51.11
N LYS A 318 34.17 -28.09 50.77
CA LYS A 318 32.79 -27.60 50.60
C LYS A 318 32.13 -27.39 51.96
N ALA A 319 31.37 -26.31 52.13
CA ALA A 319 30.39 -26.19 53.21
C ALA A 319 29.11 -25.52 52.67
N SER A 320 27.98 -26.21 52.80
CA SER A 320 26.65 -25.62 52.57
C SER A 320 26.34 -24.66 53.72
N GLU A 321 26.17 -23.37 53.42
CA GLU A 321 25.88 -22.37 54.45
C GLU A 321 24.50 -22.59 55.08
N GLU A 322 24.49 -23.08 56.32
CA GLU A 322 23.30 -23.06 57.15
C GLU A 322 22.85 -21.60 57.40
N GLN A 323 21.55 -21.35 57.23
CA GLN A 323 20.94 -20.04 57.44
C GLN A 323 20.16 -20.02 58.76
N LYS A 324 20.21 -18.89 59.48
CA LYS A 324 19.34 -18.58 60.63
C LYS A 324 18.42 -17.41 60.25
N TYR A 325 17.34 -17.21 60.99
CA TYR A 325 16.47 -16.04 60.80
C TYR A 325 16.88 -14.90 61.75
N CYS A 326 16.78 -13.66 61.27
CA CYS A 326 17.05 -12.46 62.06
C CYS A 326 16.00 -12.28 63.17
N ILE A 327 16.45 -12.17 64.42
CA ILE A 327 15.57 -11.99 65.60
C ILE A 327 14.71 -10.72 65.56
N SER A 328 15.08 -9.72 64.75
CA SER A 328 14.44 -8.40 64.69
C SER A 328 13.53 -8.21 63.46
N CYS A 329 13.79 -8.89 62.34
CA CYS A 329 13.05 -8.68 61.09
C CYS A 329 12.64 -9.97 60.34
N GLY A 330 12.90 -11.15 60.91
CA GLY A 330 12.43 -12.44 60.37
C GLY A 330 13.03 -12.88 59.02
N LYS A 331 13.98 -12.16 58.44
CA LYS A 331 14.65 -12.55 57.17
C LYS A 331 15.77 -13.55 57.42
N SER A 332 16.00 -14.47 56.48
CA SER A 332 17.12 -15.41 56.57
C SER A 332 18.46 -14.68 56.36
N ILE A 333 19.46 -15.10 57.13
CA ILE A 333 20.83 -14.58 57.16
C ILE A 333 21.80 -15.75 57.43
N PRO A 334 23.07 -15.68 57.02
CA PRO A 334 24.05 -16.74 57.32
C PRO A 334 24.18 -16.98 58.83
N ARG A 335 24.32 -18.24 59.27
CA ARG A 335 24.38 -18.59 60.71
C ARG A 335 25.51 -17.85 61.45
N ALA A 336 26.64 -17.62 60.78
CA ALA A 336 27.80 -16.87 61.27
C ALA A 336 27.62 -15.33 61.33
N ALA A 337 26.56 -14.77 60.76
CA ALA A 337 26.37 -13.32 60.74
C ALA A 337 26.10 -12.75 62.15
N LYS A 338 26.96 -11.83 62.60
CA LYS A 338 26.80 -11.07 63.86
C LYS A 338 25.77 -9.94 63.76
N PHE A 339 25.45 -9.49 62.55
CA PHE A 339 24.48 -8.43 62.27
C PHE A 339 23.58 -8.83 61.10
N CYS A 340 22.32 -8.38 61.11
CA CYS A 340 21.41 -8.61 59.99
C CYS A 340 21.71 -7.66 58.83
N ILE A 341 22.02 -8.20 57.65
CA ILE A 341 22.28 -7.43 56.43
C ILE A 341 21.09 -6.57 55.94
N TYR A 342 19.88 -6.81 56.46
CA TYR A 342 18.66 -6.11 56.05
C TYR A 342 18.17 -5.03 57.02
N CYS A 343 18.56 -5.08 58.30
CA CYS A 343 18.10 -4.12 59.32
C CYS A 343 19.18 -3.66 60.31
N GLY A 344 20.42 -4.14 60.20
CA GLY A 344 21.53 -3.76 61.08
C GLY A 344 21.49 -4.35 62.49
N ALA A 345 20.40 -4.99 62.92
CA ALA A 345 20.26 -5.53 64.27
C ALA A 345 21.32 -6.59 64.59
N GLY A 346 21.97 -6.47 65.75
CA GLY A 346 22.90 -7.46 66.29
C GLY A 346 22.20 -8.81 66.53
N GLN A 347 22.93 -9.89 66.28
CA GLN A 347 22.46 -11.26 66.40
C GLN A 347 23.32 -11.99 67.43
N GLN A 348 22.70 -12.65 68.41
CA GLN A 348 23.42 -13.47 69.37
C GLN A 348 24.09 -14.65 68.63
N THR A 349 25.37 -14.87 68.92
CA THR A 349 26.13 -16.05 68.47
C THR A 349 25.99 -17.15 69.49
N ALA A 350 25.66 -18.36 69.04
CA ALA A 350 25.42 -19.50 69.90
C ALA A 350 26.72 -20.04 70.53
N SER A 351 27.05 -19.55 71.72
CA SER A 351 28.00 -20.17 72.65
C SER A 351 27.57 -19.98 74.11
N GLU A 352 26.27 -20.06 74.36
CA GLU A 352 25.68 -20.19 75.70
C GLU A 352 24.38 -20.99 75.55
N GLN A 353 24.33 -22.16 76.19
CA GLN A 353 23.26 -23.16 76.11
C GLN A 353 22.78 -23.44 77.54
N PRO A 354 21.47 -23.63 77.74
CA PRO A 354 20.99 -24.79 78.51
C PRO A 354 19.96 -25.64 77.76
N ASP A 355 19.65 -26.80 78.34
CA ASP A 355 19.19 -28.02 77.65
C ASP A 355 17.69 -28.15 77.31
N PRO A 356 17.29 -29.10 76.43
CA PRO A 356 15.92 -29.26 75.95
C PRO A 356 15.10 -30.36 76.67
N ILE A 357 13.76 -30.22 76.65
CA ILE A 357 12.76 -31.25 77.02
C ILE A 357 11.55 -31.13 76.04
N PRO A 358 10.62 -32.11 75.92
CA PRO A 358 10.64 -33.06 74.81
C PRO A 358 9.39 -33.04 73.89
N GLN A 359 9.40 -33.93 72.87
CA GLN A 359 8.41 -34.04 71.79
C GLN A 359 7.01 -34.54 72.22
N VAL A 360 5.97 -34.18 71.44
CA VAL A 360 4.66 -34.86 71.42
C VAL A 360 4.27 -35.22 69.98
N ARG A 361 3.65 -36.40 69.83
CA ARG A 361 3.32 -37.15 68.59
C ARG A 361 1.82 -37.35 68.48
N LEU A 362 1.25 -37.34 67.26
CA LEU A 362 -0.03 -37.93 66.81
C LEU A 362 -0.06 -37.77 65.27
N GLU A 363 -0.24 -38.75 64.36
CA GLU A 363 -1.19 -39.90 64.24
C GLU A 363 -2.68 -39.45 64.30
N LYS A 364 -3.61 -39.83 63.41
CA LYS A 364 -3.59 -40.79 62.27
C LYS A 364 -4.79 -40.53 61.31
N GLU A 365 -4.70 -41.08 60.09
CA GLU A 365 -5.73 -41.38 59.05
C GLU A 365 -6.91 -42.24 59.63
N PRO A 366 -8.17 -42.27 59.08
CA PRO A 366 -8.43 -42.76 57.70
C PRO A 366 -9.70 -42.37 56.88
N GLU A 367 -9.64 -42.79 55.60
CA GLU A 367 -10.73 -43.17 54.66
C GLU A 367 -11.72 -44.24 55.25
N PRO A 368 -12.88 -44.59 54.63
CA PRO A 368 -13.18 -44.74 53.19
C PRO A 368 -14.48 -44.00 52.75
N THR A 369 -15.23 -44.25 51.65
CA THR A 369 -15.42 -45.42 50.75
C THR A 369 -15.94 -45.01 49.34
N GLU A 370 -16.19 -46.01 48.47
CA GLU A 370 -16.40 -45.92 47.02
C GLU A 370 -17.92 -45.98 46.59
N PRO A 371 -18.35 -46.37 45.37
CA PRO A 371 -19.05 -45.45 44.45
C PRO A 371 -20.53 -45.80 44.14
N ALA A 372 -21.19 -44.98 43.31
CA ALA A 372 -22.38 -45.37 42.57
C ALA A 372 -22.33 -44.86 41.12
N SER A 373 -22.35 -45.80 40.17
CA SER A 373 -22.58 -45.56 38.75
C SER A 373 -24.08 -45.57 38.45
N ASP A 374 -24.55 -44.73 37.54
CA ASP A 374 -25.81 -45.01 36.83
C ASP A 374 -25.72 -44.62 35.35
N SER A 375 -26.42 -45.41 34.54
CA SER A 375 -26.40 -45.40 33.08
C SER A 375 -27.82 -45.52 32.54
N ASN A 376 -28.02 -45.10 31.28
CA ASN A 376 -29.25 -45.13 30.45
C ASN A 376 -29.98 -43.79 30.37
N ALA A 377 -30.79 -43.49 29.35
CA ALA A 377 -30.89 -43.85 27.92
C ALA A 377 -32.19 -43.21 27.42
N ASP A 378 -32.25 -42.96 26.11
CA ASP A 378 -33.46 -42.89 25.25
C ASP A 378 -34.54 -41.79 25.40
N SER A 379 -35.04 -41.40 24.20
CA SER A 379 -36.28 -40.68 23.88
C SER A 379 -36.41 -39.22 24.41
N PHE A 380 -36.46 -38.19 23.56
CA PHE A 380 -37.29 -37.98 22.37
C PHE A 380 -36.64 -37.04 21.33
#